data_AF-A0A0C3K7N1-F1
#
_entry.id   AF-A0A0C3K7N1-F1
#
_cell.length_a   1.000
_cell.length_b   1.000
_cell.length_c   1.000
_cell.angle_alpha   90.00
_cell.angle_beta   90.00
_cell.angle_gamma   90.00
#
_symmetry.space_group_name_H-M   'P 1'
#
loop_
_entity.id
_entity.type
_entity.pdbx_description
1 polymer ?
#
loop_
_entity_poly.entity_id
_entity_poly.type
_entity_poly.pdbx_seq_one_letter_code
_entity_poly.pdbx_strand_id
1 'polypeptide(L)'
;MGNSYSSAHEVLFPPPPTVTVDNIPDLTGKVVLVTGANVGIGKETARVLLAKNAKVWIACRDATKGKAALDELKEQTGREAHLLQLDLANLRSIKQSAEEFASKEAQLHILYNNAGVMHPPVDMITADGYDLQFGTNVL
;
A
#
# COMPACT_ATOMS: atom_id res chain seq x y z
N MET A 1 -14.67 9.74 41.34
CA MET A 1 -14.56 10.76 40.27
C MET A 1 -13.20 10.76 39.55
N GLY A 2 -12.38 9.68 39.61
CA GLY A 2 -11.01 9.68 39.07
C GLY A 2 -10.79 9.08 37.68
N ASN A 3 -11.74 8.33 37.11
CA ASN A 3 -11.47 7.56 35.88
C ASN A 3 -11.95 8.23 34.58
N SER A 4 -12.83 9.22 34.65
CA SER A 4 -13.41 9.85 33.45
C SER A 4 -12.54 10.96 32.86
N TYR A 5 -11.73 11.65 33.68
CA TYR A 5 -10.80 12.68 33.20
C TYR A 5 -9.52 12.08 32.59
N SER A 6 -9.04 10.94 33.11
CA SER A 6 -7.85 10.23 32.58
C SER A 6 -8.12 9.65 31.18
N SER A 7 -9.31 9.09 30.96
CA SER A 7 -9.70 8.53 29.65
C SER A 7 -9.90 9.60 28.57
N ALA A 8 -10.50 10.75 28.91
CA ALA A 8 -10.64 11.87 27.96
C ALA A 8 -9.28 12.47 27.56
N HIS A 9 -8.34 12.57 28.51
CA HIS A 9 -6.99 13.04 28.25
C HIS A 9 -6.22 12.07 27.34
N GLU A 10 -6.33 10.76 27.56
CA GLU A 10 -5.68 9.75 26.70
C GLU A 10 -6.23 9.72 25.28
N VAL A 11 -7.52 9.99 25.08
CA VAL A 11 -8.13 10.05 23.75
C VAL A 11 -7.69 11.30 22.98
N LEU A 12 -7.60 12.45 23.67
CA LEU A 12 -7.22 13.73 23.05
C LEU A 12 -5.71 13.90 22.89
N PHE A 13 -4.93 13.32 23.79
CA PHE A 13 -3.47 13.37 23.83
C PHE A 13 -2.93 11.96 24.04
N PRO A 14 -2.97 11.11 22.99
CA PRO A 14 -2.45 9.76 23.09
C PRO A 14 -0.97 9.82 23.45
N PRO A 15 -0.51 8.91 24.33
CA PRO A 15 0.91 8.81 24.64
C PRO A 15 1.72 8.45 23.38
N PRO A 16 3.02 8.73 23.36
CA PRO A 16 3.88 8.34 22.25
C PRO A 16 3.73 6.85 21.92
N PRO A 17 3.78 6.46 20.63
CA PRO A 17 3.66 5.07 20.25
C PRO A 17 4.83 4.27 20.82
N THR A 18 4.53 3.15 21.47
CA THR A 18 5.55 2.22 22.00
C THR A 18 6.13 1.31 20.92
N VAL A 19 5.46 1.21 19.77
CA VAL A 19 5.92 0.49 18.58
C VAL A 19 6.14 1.50 17.45
N THR A 20 7.38 1.58 16.98
CA THR A 20 7.82 2.45 15.88
C THR A 20 8.38 1.62 14.72
N VAL A 21 8.79 2.31 13.65
CA VAL A 21 9.50 1.68 12.52
C VAL A 21 10.82 1.02 12.95
N ASP A 22 11.41 1.43 14.06
CA ASP A 22 12.64 0.84 14.59
C ASP A 22 12.42 -0.58 15.10
N ASN A 23 11.20 -0.88 15.57
CA ASN A 23 10.83 -2.22 16.04
C ASN A 23 10.55 -3.22 14.92
N ILE A 24 10.47 -2.76 13.66
CA ILE A 24 10.31 -3.67 12.52
C ILE A 24 11.61 -4.47 12.37
N PRO A 25 11.55 -5.82 12.36
CA PRO A 25 12.73 -6.66 12.21
C PRO A 25 13.32 -6.55 10.81
N ASP A 26 14.47 -7.17 10.60
CA ASP A 26 14.99 -7.38 9.27
C ASP A 26 14.03 -8.25 8.44
N LEU A 27 13.70 -7.81 7.23
CA LEU A 27 12.78 -8.47 6.30
C LEU A 27 13.50 -9.06 5.09
N THR A 28 14.82 -9.29 5.19
CA THR A 28 15.59 -9.96 4.16
C THR A 28 14.92 -11.27 3.72
N GLY A 29 14.74 -11.43 2.41
CA GLY A 29 14.06 -12.59 1.82
C GLY A 29 12.53 -12.55 1.86
N LYS A 30 11.91 -11.50 2.42
CA LYS A 30 10.45 -11.30 2.33
C LYS A 30 10.09 -10.51 1.09
N VAL A 31 9.09 -11.02 0.37
CA VAL A 31 8.49 -10.37 -0.81
C VAL A 31 7.17 -9.74 -0.39
N VAL A 32 7.06 -8.43 -0.61
CA VAL A 32 5.94 -7.62 -0.14
C VAL A 32 5.31 -6.87 -1.30
N LEU A 33 3.98 -6.89 -1.40
CA LEU A 33 3.21 -6.12 -2.37
C LEU A 33 2.37 -5.06 -1.64
N VAL A 34 2.47 -3.80 -2.08
CA VAL A 34 1.72 -2.68 -1.52
C VAL A 34 0.88 -2.03 -2.63
N THR A 35 -0.45 -2.08 -2.50
CA THR A 35 -1.35 -1.43 -3.47
C THR A 35 -1.45 0.07 -3.21
N GLY A 36 -1.57 0.89 -4.25
CA GLY A 36 -1.66 2.35 -4.12
C GLY A 36 -0.39 3.01 -3.60
N ALA A 37 0.77 2.38 -3.82
CA ALA A 37 2.02 2.76 -3.19
C ALA A 37 2.85 3.79 -3.98
N ASN A 38 2.27 4.46 -4.96
CA ASN A 38 2.91 5.57 -5.67
C ASN A 38 2.81 6.91 -4.89
N VAL A 39 1.91 7.01 -3.91
CA VAL A 39 1.71 8.22 -3.08
C VAL A 39 1.27 7.86 -1.66
N GLY A 40 1.24 8.88 -0.78
CA GLY A 40 0.61 8.78 0.54
C GLY A 40 1.18 7.69 1.44
N ILE A 41 0.30 7.08 2.24
CA ILE A 41 0.64 6.05 3.22
C ILE A 41 1.27 4.82 2.54
N GLY A 42 0.79 4.43 1.35
CA GLY A 42 1.34 3.31 0.60
C GLY A 42 2.81 3.52 0.22
N LYS A 43 3.16 4.73 -0.25
CA LYS A 43 4.56 5.06 -0.59
C LYS A 43 5.46 5.07 0.65
N GLU A 44 4.99 5.65 1.75
CA GLU A 44 5.74 5.65 3.01
C GLU A 44 5.92 4.24 3.58
N THR A 45 4.89 3.39 3.44
CA THR A 45 4.98 1.97 3.80
C THR A 45 6.05 1.26 2.97
N ALA A 46 6.06 1.48 1.65
CA ALA A 46 7.09 0.92 0.77
C ALA A 46 8.51 1.39 1.14
N ARG A 47 8.68 2.68 1.48
CA ARG A 47 9.96 3.26 1.93
C ARG A 47 10.50 2.56 3.17
N VAL A 48 9.66 2.36 4.18
CA VAL A 48 10.05 1.67 5.43
C VAL A 48 10.38 0.20 5.17
N LEU A 49 9.57 -0.50 4.36
CA LEU A 49 9.82 -1.91 4.01
C LEU A 49 11.15 -2.09 3.27
N LEU A 50 11.46 -1.20 2.32
CA LEU A 50 12.75 -1.16 1.63
C LEU A 50 13.89 -0.96 2.62
N ALA A 51 13.79 0.03 3.51
CA ALA A 51 14.80 0.28 4.54
C ALA A 51 15.03 -0.91 5.48
N LYS A 52 14.06 -1.82 5.58
CA LYS A 52 14.12 -3.09 6.31
C LYS A 52 14.48 -4.30 5.44
N ASN A 53 15.08 -4.06 4.27
CA ASN A 53 15.64 -5.07 3.36
C ASN A 53 14.62 -6.02 2.71
N ALA A 54 13.32 -5.69 2.74
CA ALA A 54 12.33 -6.44 1.99
C ALA A 54 12.50 -6.24 0.47
N LYS A 55 12.08 -7.24 -0.31
CA LYS A 55 11.84 -7.08 -1.75
C LYS A 55 10.44 -6.50 -1.93
N VAL A 56 10.35 -5.24 -2.36
CA VAL A 56 9.08 -4.50 -2.37
C VAL A 56 8.57 -4.32 -3.79
N TRP A 57 7.31 -4.67 -4.00
CA TRP A 57 6.50 -4.35 -5.15
C TRP A 57 5.53 -3.23 -4.79
N ILE A 58 5.58 -2.14 -5.55
CA ILE A 58 4.55 -1.11 -5.50
C ILE A 58 3.56 -1.36 -6.64
N ALA A 59 2.28 -1.42 -6.31
CA ALA A 59 1.20 -1.56 -7.29
C ALA A 59 0.43 -0.25 -7.42
N CYS A 60 0.22 0.22 -8.65
CA CYS A 60 -0.61 1.39 -8.90
C CYS A 60 -1.17 1.41 -10.33
N ARG A 61 -2.22 2.20 -10.54
CA ARG A 61 -2.91 2.33 -11.83
C ARG A 61 -2.08 3.06 -12.89
N ASP A 62 -1.43 4.16 -12.49
CA ASP A 62 -0.68 5.03 -13.40
C ASP A 62 0.82 4.68 -13.35
N ALA A 63 1.30 4.00 -14.39
CA ALA A 63 2.68 3.55 -14.47
C ALA A 63 3.70 4.71 -14.51
N THR A 64 3.32 5.89 -15.00
CA THR A 64 4.20 7.06 -15.04
C THR A 64 4.42 7.59 -13.62
N LYS A 65 3.34 7.73 -12.84
CA LYS A 65 3.42 8.09 -11.42
C LYS A 65 4.12 7.02 -10.60
N GLY A 66 3.91 5.74 -10.95
CA GLY A 66 4.61 4.61 -10.35
C GLY A 66 6.13 4.69 -10.55
N LYS A 67 6.59 4.97 -11.78
CA LYS A 67 8.03 5.14 -12.07
C LYS A 67 8.65 6.30 -11.30
N ALA A 68 7.98 7.45 -11.25
CA ALA A 68 8.46 8.57 -10.44
C ALA A 68 8.60 8.19 -8.95
N ALA A 69 7.65 7.42 -8.42
CA ALA A 69 7.73 6.92 -7.05
C ALA A 69 8.89 5.92 -6.85
N LEU A 70 9.23 5.08 -7.84
CA LEU A 70 10.41 4.21 -7.76
C LEU A 70 11.70 5.02 -7.63
N ASP A 71 11.84 6.09 -8.42
CA ASP A 71 13.03 6.94 -8.40
C ASP A 71 13.18 7.64 -7.04
N GLU A 72 12.08 8.22 -6.51
CA GLU A 72 12.06 8.84 -5.18
C GLU A 72 12.40 7.83 -4.06
N LEU A 73 11.83 6.62 -4.11
CA LEU A 73 12.10 5.57 -3.12
C LEU A 73 13.56 5.13 -3.18
N LYS A 74 14.12 5.01 -4.38
CA LYS A 74 15.52 4.65 -4.59
C LYS A 74 16.46 5.73 -4.05
N GLU A 75 16.16 7.00 -4.29
CA GLU A 75 16.91 8.14 -3.74
C GLU A 75 16.89 8.13 -2.20
N GLN A 76 15.73 7.90 -1.59
CA GLN A 76 15.56 7.97 -0.14
C GLN A 76 16.13 6.76 0.61
N THR A 77 16.14 5.58 -0.01
CA THR A 77 16.48 4.32 0.67
C THR A 77 17.75 3.66 0.16
N GLY A 78 18.26 4.09 -1.00
CA GLY A 78 19.35 3.42 -1.71
C GLY A 78 18.96 2.04 -2.27
N ARG A 79 17.67 1.67 -2.27
CA ARG A 79 17.16 0.35 -2.67
C ARG A 79 16.12 0.46 -3.76
N GLU A 80 16.09 -0.53 -4.64
CA GLU A 80 15.14 -0.59 -5.74
C GLU A 80 13.87 -1.34 -5.35
N ALA A 81 12.71 -0.78 -5.73
CA ALA A 81 11.43 -1.47 -5.72
C ALA A 81 11.03 -1.87 -7.15
N HIS A 82 10.05 -2.76 -7.25
CA HIS A 82 9.46 -3.18 -8.50
C HIS A 82 8.09 -2.52 -8.70
N LEU A 83 7.74 -2.17 -9.94
CA LEU A 83 6.43 -1.63 -10.29
C LEU A 83 5.55 -2.75 -10.85
N LEU A 84 4.33 -2.87 -10.32
CA LEU A 84 3.26 -3.68 -10.87
C LEU A 84 2.12 -2.75 -11.31
N GLN A 85 1.72 -2.81 -12.57
CA GLN A 85 0.55 -2.05 -13.02
C GLN A 85 -0.72 -2.75 -12.54
N LEU A 86 -1.55 -2.05 -11.78
CA LEU A 86 -2.77 -2.59 -11.18
C LEU A 86 -3.86 -1.52 -11.15
N ASP A 87 -4.96 -1.76 -11.85
CA ASP A 87 -6.20 -1.01 -11.71
C ASP A 87 -7.25 -1.84 -10.96
N LEU A 88 -7.52 -1.49 -9.70
CA LEU A 88 -8.52 -2.17 -8.88
C LEU A 88 -9.96 -1.90 -9.34
N ALA A 89 -10.20 -0.91 -10.21
CA ALA A 89 -11.50 -0.69 -10.83
C ALA A 89 -11.73 -1.56 -12.10
N ASN A 90 -10.93 -2.62 -12.29
CA ASN A 90 -11.00 -3.51 -13.45
C ASN A 90 -10.53 -4.92 -13.07
N LEU A 91 -11.48 -5.86 -12.96
CA LEU A 91 -11.22 -7.24 -12.54
C LEU A 91 -10.25 -7.99 -13.47
N ARG A 92 -10.25 -7.64 -14.77
CA ARG A 92 -9.28 -8.21 -15.72
C ARG A 92 -7.87 -7.70 -15.44
N SER A 93 -7.73 -6.41 -15.10
CA SER A 93 -6.44 -5.84 -14.70
C SER A 93 -5.91 -6.52 -13.43
N ILE A 94 -6.77 -6.77 -12.44
CA ILE A 94 -6.40 -7.49 -11.22
C ILE A 94 -5.84 -8.87 -11.57
N LYS A 95 -6.58 -9.67 -12.36
CA LYS A 95 -6.14 -11.00 -12.77
C LYS A 95 -4.79 -10.96 -13.51
N GLN A 96 -4.64 -10.06 -14.47
CA GLN A 96 -3.38 -9.90 -15.22
C GLN A 96 -2.20 -9.52 -14.31
N SER A 97 -2.42 -8.61 -13.37
CA SER A 97 -1.37 -8.19 -12.43
C SER A 97 -0.96 -9.34 -11.49
N ALA A 98 -1.92 -10.16 -11.06
CA ALA A 98 -1.65 -11.32 -10.23
C ALA A 98 -0.86 -12.40 -11.01
N GLU A 99 -1.21 -12.65 -12.27
CA GLU A 99 -0.48 -13.56 -13.16
C GLU A 99 0.95 -13.05 -13.44
N GLU A 100 1.11 -11.75 -13.69
CA GLU A 100 2.43 -11.13 -13.87
C GLU A 100 3.28 -11.28 -12.61
N PHE A 101 2.72 -10.96 -11.44
CA PHE A 101 3.43 -11.09 -10.17
C PHE A 101 3.84 -12.55 -9.92
N ALA A 102 2.93 -13.51 -10.09
CA ALA A 102 3.19 -14.93 -9.90
C ALA A 102 4.22 -15.49 -10.91
N SER A 103 4.37 -14.87 -12.08
CA SER A 103 5.41 -15.25 -13.04
C SER A 103 6.83 -14.82 -12.62
N LYS A 104 6.94 -13.82 -11.73
CA LYS A 104 8.21 -13.21 -11.31
C LYS A 104 8.62 -13.59 -9.89
N GLU A 105 7.66 -13.95 -9.05
CA GLU A 105 7.87 -14.30 -7.65
C GLU A 105 7.28 -15.67 -7.32
N ALA A 106 8.09 -16.51 -6.66
CA ALA A 106 7.63 -17.83 -6.22
C ALA A 106 6.66 -17.76 -5.02
N GLN A 107 6.70 -16.66 -4.25
CA GLN A 107 5.92 -16.51 -3.02
C GLN A 107 5.65 -15.04 -2.70
N LEU A 108 4.41 -14.73 -2.33
CA LEU A 108 4.04 -13.49 -1.65
C LEU A 108 4.06 -13.72 -0.13
N HIS A 109 4.78 -12.86 0.62
CA HIS A 109 4.86 -12.98 2.08
C HIS A 109 3.90 -12.02 2.78
N ILE A 110 3.78 -10.79 2.28
CA ILE A 110 2.97 -9.74 2.88
C ILE A 110 2.25 -8.96 1.77
N LEU A 111 0.94 -8.75 1.94
CA LEU A 111 0.11 -7.91 1.08
C LEU A 111 -0.48 -6.76 1.88
N TYR A 112 -0.21 -5.53 1.46
CA TYR A 112 -0.85 -4.34 1.99
C TYR A 112 -1.95 -3.87 1.03
N ASN A 113 -3.21 -4.09 1.43
CA ASN A 113 -4.39 -3.55 0.76
C ASN A 113 -4.57 -2.08 1.18
N ASN A 114 -3.81 -1.19 0.54
CA ASN A 114 -3.79 0.24 0.88
C ASN A 114 -4.54 1.10 -0.15
N ALA A 115 -4.57 0.70 -1.43
CA ALA A 115 -5.29 1.46 -2.45
C ALA A 115 -6.78 1.55 -2.13
N GLY A 116 -7.35 2.73 -2.38
CA GLY A 116 -8.78 2.95 -2.27
C GLY A 116 -9.17 4.33 -2.76
N VAL A 117 -10.48 4.49 -3.00
CA VAL A 117 -11.12 5.77 -3.29
C VAL A 117 -12.16 6.08 -2.22
N MET A 118 -12.46 7.36 -2.02
CA MET A 118 -13.43 7.81 -1.03
C MET A 118 -14.32 8.88 -1.66
N HIS A 119 -15.64 8.69 -1.58
CA HIS A 119 -16.65 9.61 -2.13
C HIS A 119 -16.48 9.92 -3.62
N PRO A 120 -16.30 8.93 -4.52
CA PRO A 120 -16.44 9.20 -5.94
C PRO A 120 -17.88 9.62 -6.28
N PRO A 121 -18.11 10.37 -7.37
CA PRO A 121 -19.45 10.60 -7.90
C PRO A 121 -20.21 9.29 -8.10
N VAL A 122 -21.51 9.30 -7.79
CA VAL A 122 -22.35 8.09 -7.72
C VAL A 122 -22.56 7.41 -9.09
N ASP A 123 -22.36 8.17 -10.17
CA ASP A 123 -22.47 7.72 -11.55
C ASP A 123 -21.17 7.10 -12.08
N MET A 124 -20.07 7.18 -11.32
CA MET A 124 -18.84 6.49 -11.68
C MET A 124 -18.95 5.00 -11.40
N ILE A 125 -18.72 4.21 -12.44
CA ILE A 125 -18.72 2.76 -12.41
C ILE A 125 -17.36 2.19 -12.82
N THR A 126 -17.03 1.01 -12.31
CA THR A 126 -15.86 0.24 -12.72
C THR A 126 -16.01 -0.28 -14.16
N ALA A 127 -14.91 -0.81 -14.73
CA ALA A 127 -14.94 -1.44 -16.05
C ALA A 127 -15.90 -2.65 -16.11
N ASP A 128 -16.22 -3.23 -14.96
CA ASP A 128 -17.09 -4.40 -14.82
C ASP A 128 -18.53 -4.02 -14.42
N GLY A 129 -18.84 -2.72 -14.33
CA GLY A 129 -20.20 -2.21 -14.09
C GLY A 129 -20.62 -2.11 -12.62
N TYR A 130 -19.68 -2.14 -11.68
CA TYR A 130 -19.95 -1.92 -10.26
C TYR A 130 -19.82 -0.44 -9.89
N ASP A 131 -20.45 -0.01 -8.80
CA ASP A 131 -20.13 1.27 -8.15
C ASP A 131 -18.61 1.41 -7.95
N LEU A 132 -18.04 2.57 -8.27
CA LEU A 132 -16.59 2.74 -8.27
C LEU A 132 -15.97 2.54 -6.87
N GLN A 133 -16.63 3.00 -5.81
CA GLN A 133 -16.09 2.87 -4.46
C GLN A 133 -16.12 1.41 -4.01
N PHE A 134 -17.24 0.73 -4.22
CA PHE A 134 -17.37 -0.68 -3.88
C PHE A 134 -16.41 -1.55 -4.70
N GLY A 135 -16.39 -1.34 -6.03
CA GLY A 135 -15.54 -2.14 -6.92
C GLY A 135 -14.05 -1.91 -6.70
N THR A 136 -13.60 -0.72 -6.33
CA THR A 136 -12.18 -0.44 -6.07
C THR A 136 -11.72 -0.93 -4.70
N ASN A 137 -12.56 -0.77 -3.66
CA ASN A 137 -12.13 -0.97 -2.27
C ASN A 137 -12.41 -2.38 -1.74
N VAL A 138 -13.26 -3.17 -2.41
CA VAL A 138 -13.81 -4.42 -1.84
C VAL A 138 -13.68 -5.64 -2.77
N LEU A 139 -13.84 -5.47 -4.10
CA LEU A 139 -13.87 -6.58 -5.06
C LEU A 139 -12.46 -6.97 -5.55
#